data_AF-A0A537BNW0-F1
#
_entry.id   AF-A0A537BNW0-F1
#
_cell.length_a   1.000
_cell.length_b   1.000
_cell.length_c   1.000
_cell.angle_alpha   90.00
_cell.angle_beta   90.00
_cell.angle_gamma   90.00
#
_symmetry.space_group_name_H-M   'P 1'
#
loop_
_entity.id
_entity.type
_entity.pdbx_description
1 polymer ?
#
loop_
_entity_poly.entity_id
_entity_poly.type
_entity_poly.pdbx_seq_one_letter_code
_entity_poly.pdbx_strand_id
1 'polypeptide(L)'
;YRPRFAGDRLPETPIACAVALADKLDALAGLFGIGQLPTGERDPFGLRRAALGVVRILIERGLELSLFELVKREDVASFIFERARGYFQERGYSAVEVDAVLSLRPARLDLVPRQLQAVRAFSAMPEAESLAAANKRIGNILKQAETVPPGFDIALMVLPEEKALASTFKQLQPNVDGALRSLDYTAALKQLASLKAPVDAFFDKVMVMDKDPRVRANRIGFLGTLHGTMNRIADLSKLAK
;
A
#
# COMPACT_ATOMS: atom_id res chain seq x y z
N TYR A 1 9.92 -10.47 -27.05
CA TYR A 1 11.26 -10.39 -26.44
C TYR A 1 11.63 -9.03 -25.81
N ARG A 2 11.29 -7.87 -26.39
CA ARG A 2 11.53 -6.56 -25.74
C ARG A 2 10.76 -6.42 -24.40
N PRO A 3 11.26 -5.64 -23.42
CA PRO A 3 12.59 -5.04 -23.37
C PRO A 3 13.67 -6.10 -23.11
N ARG A 4 14.85 -5.93 -23.73
CA ARG A 4 16.02 -6.82 -23.55
C ARG A 4 16.99 -6.37 -22.47
N PHE A 5 16.86 -5.14 -21.96
CA PHE A 5 17.66 -4.57 -20.87
C PHE A 5 16.91 -3.38 -20.24
N ALA A 6 17.42 -2.85 -19.12
CA ALA A 6 16.71 -1.88 -18.26
C ALA A 6 16.23 -0.62 -18.99
N GLY A 7 16.95 -0.14 -20.03
CA GLY A 7 16.58 1.03 -20.85
C GLY A 7 16.04 0.71 -22.25
N ASP A 8 15.78 -0.55 -22.59
CA ASP A 8 15.30 -0.91 -23.95
C ASP A 8 13.87 -0.42 -24.18
N ARG A 9 13.48 -0.30 -25.46
CA ARG A 9 12.12 0.04 -25.87
C ARG A 9 11.15 -1.03 -25.39
N LEU A 10 9.96 -0.63 -24.97
CA LEU A 10 8.90 -1.55 -24.58
C LEU A 10 8.08 -2.01 -25.79
N PRO A 11 7.47 -3.21 -25.75
CA PRO A 11 6.49 -3.61 -26.76
C PRO A 11 5.36 -2.59 -26.86
N GLU A 12 4.90 -2.29 -28.08
CA GLU A 12 3.95 -1.18 -28.34
C GLU A 12 2.50 -1.64 -28.48
N THR A 13 2.27 -2.84 -29.01
CA THR A 13 0.92 -3.38 -29.21
C THR A 13 0.52 -4.32 -28.06
N PRO A 14 -0.80 -4.47 -27.77
CA PRO A 14 -1.26 -5.42 -26.75
C PRO A 14 -0.76 -6.85 -26.99
N ILE A 15 -0.74 -7.31 -28.24
CA ILE A 15 -0.22 -8.63 -28.62
C ILE A 15 1.27 -8.74 -28.29
N ALA A 16 2.07 -7.73 -28.62
CA ALA A 16 3.50 -7.72 -28.30
C ALA A 16 3.75 -7.69 -26.79
N CYS A 17 2.93 -6.97 -26.02
CA CYS A 17 2.97 -6.97 -24.56
C CYS A 17 2.65 -8.36 -24.00
N ALA A 18 1.59 -9.00 -24.48
CA ALA A 18 1.19 -10.34 -24.04
C ALA A 18 2.29 -11.37 -24.30
N VAL A 19 2.85 -11.41 -25.52
CA VAL A 19 3.95 -12.32 -25.86
C VAL A 19 5.20 -12.05 -25.01
N ALA A 20 5.54 -10.77 -24.79
CA ALA A 20 6.70 -10.41 -23.97
C ALA A 20 6.52 -10.75 -22.48
N LEU A 21 5.30 -10.60 -21.95
CA LEU A 21 4.97 -11.01 -20.58
C LEU A 21 5.02 -12.52 -20.45
N ALA A 22 4.38 -13.27 -21.37
CA ALA A 22 4.38 -14.73 -21.37
C ALA A 22 5.79 -15.31 -21.34
N ASP A 23 6.66 -14.88 -22.25
CA ASP A 23 8.07 -15.30 -22.32
C ASP A 23 8.84 -15.05 -21.01
N LYS A 24 8.67 -13.86 -20.40
CA LYS A 24 9.39 -13.50 -19.17
C LYS A 24 8.84 -14.23 -17.94
N LEU A 25 7.52 -14.37 -17.85
CA LEU A 25 6.86 -15.04 -16.74
C LEU A 25 7.10 -16.55 -16.79
N ASP A 26 7.12 -17.16 -17.99
CA ASP A 26 7.48 -18.57 -18.18
C ASP A 26 8.92 -18.83 -17.74
N ALA A 27 9.88 -18.01 -18.17
CA ALA A 27 11.27 -18.11 -17.74
C ALA A 27 11.41 -17.97 -16.21
N LEU A 28 10.72 -17.00 -15.59
CA LEU A 28 10.71 -16.83 -14.15
C LEU A 28 10.12 -18.05 -13.44
N ALA A 29 8.95 -18.52 -13.85
CA ALA A 29 8.27 -19.65 -13.22
C ALA A 29 9.05 -20.96 -13.37
N GLY A 30 9.58 -21.24 -14.56
CA GLY A 30 10.35 -22.44 -14.86
C GLY A 30 11.67 -22.48 -14.07
N LEU A 31 12.46 -21.40 -14.11
CA LEU A 31 13.78 -21.37 -13.47
C LEU A 31 13.69 -21.30 -11.94
N PHE A 32 12.69 -20.60 -11.39
CA PHE A 32 12.39 -20.69 -9.94
C PHE A 32 11.92 -22.10 -9.55
N GLY A 33 11.20 -22.81 -10.43
CA GLY A 33 10.76 -24.18 -10.19
C GLY A 33 11.88 -25.21 -10.09
N ILE A 34 12.99 -24.98 -10.78
CA ILE A 34 14.16 -25.86 -10.73
C ILE A 34 15.29 -25.31 -9.83
N GLY A 35 15.01 -24.28 -9.01
CA GLY A 35 15.96 -23.72 -8.05
C GLY A 35 17.12 -22.91 -8.66
N GLN A 36 17.02 -22.49 -9.93
CA GLN A 36 18.04 -21.71 -10.63
C GLN A 36 17.89 -20.20 -10.35
N LEU A 37 17.97 -19.84 -9.09
CA LEU A 37 17.78 -18.46 -8.60
C LEU A 37 19.05 -17.62 -8.79
N PRO A 38 18.95 -16.30 -9.00
CA PRO A 38 20.11 -15.41 -8.98
C PRO A 38 20.76 -15.38 -7.60
N THR A 39 22.10 -15.40 -7.52
CA THR A 39 22.86 -15.41 -6.26
C THR A 39 23.93 -14.32 -6.26
N GLY A 40 24.02 -13.54 -5.18
CA GLY A 40 24.97 -12.42 -5.09
C GLY A 40 24.84 -11.48 -6.29
N GLU A 41 25.92 -11.22 -7.00
CA GLU A 41 25.88 -10.44 -8.26
C GLU A 41 25.52 -11.28 -9.49
N ARG A 42 25.59 -12.61 -9.40
CA ARG A 42 25.40 -13.53 -10.54
C ARG A 42 23.92 -13.72 -10.87
N ASP A 43 23.59 -13.48 -12.14
CA ASP A 43 22.27 -13.75 -12.72
C ASP A 43 22.45 -14.44 -14.09
N PRO A 44 22.77 -15.74 -14.11
CA PRO A 44 23.22 -16.44 -15.32
C PRO A 44 22.12 -16.56 -16.38
N PHE A 45 20.85 -16.52 -15.96
CA PHE A 45 19.68 -16.65 -16.84
C PHE A 45 18.94 -15.33 -17.05
N GLY A 46 19.44 -14.21 -16.50
CA GLY A 46 18.86 -12.88 -16.68
C GLY A 46 17.48 -12.72 -16.02
N LEU A 47 17.22 -13.41 -14.91
CA LEU A 47 15.94 -13.36 -14.20
C LEU A 47 15.64 -11.98 -13.61
N ARG A 48 16.64 -11.25 -13.10
CA ARG A 48 16.46 -9.87 -12.60
C ARG A 48 15.98 -8.96 -13.71
N ARG A 49 16.54 -9.14 -14.91
CA ARG A 49 16.18 -8.39 -16.11
C ARG A 49 14.80 -8.80 -16.63
N ALA A 50 14.45 -10.09 -16.59
CA ALA A 50 13.12 -10.56 -16.94
C ALA A 50 12.06 -9.96 -16.00
N ALA A 51 12.27 -10.04 -14.68
CA ALA A 51 11.38 -9.46 -13.68
C ALA A 51 11.28 -7.92 -13.82
N LEU A 52 12.40 -7.21 -14.03
CA LEU A 52 12.35 -5.78 -14.32
C LEU A 52 11.58 -5.49 -15.62
N GLY A 53 11.72 -6.33 -16.64
CA GLY A 53 10.94 -6.23 -17.88
C GLY A 53 9.43 -6.36 -17.63
N VAL A 54 9.00 -7.28 -16.76
CA VAL A 54 7.60 -7.43 -16.34
C VAL A 54 7.12 -6.17 -15.64
N VAL A 55 7.88 -5.68 -14.65
CA VAL A 55 7.59 -4.42 -13.92
C VAL A 55 7.39 -3.26 -14.89
N ARG A 56 8.34 -3.05 -15.80
CA ARG A 56 8.28 -1.96 -16.79
C ARG A 56 7.09 -2.09 -17.73
N ILE A 57 6.80 -3.30 -18.23
CA ILE A 57 5.66 -3.52 -19.12
C ILE A 57 4.35 -3.22 -18.39
N LEU A 58 4.15 -3.74 -17.18
CA LEU A 58 2.92 -3.51 -16.41
C LEU A 58 2.73 -2.02 -16.11
N ILE A 59 3.78 -1.34 -15.67
CA ILE A 59 3.73 0.07 -15.25
C ILE A 59 3.68 1.04 -16.43
N GLU A 60 4.68 1.01 -17.31
CA GLU A 60 4.86 2.05 -18.34
C GLU A 60 3.87 1.89 -19.50
N ARG A 61 3.25 0.70 -19.66
CA ARG A 61 2.13 0.51 -20.61
C ARG A 61 0.76 0.64 -19.96
N GLY A 62 0.70 0.91 -18.64
CA GLY A 62 -0.56 1.05 -17.92
C GLY A 62 -1.46 -0.18 -18.06
N LEU A 63 -0.86 -1.38 -18.00
CA LEU A 63 -1.63 -2.61 -18.22
C LEU A 63 -2.49 -2.91 -17.01
N GLU A 64 -3.77 -3.08 -17.26
CA GLU A 64 -4.79 -3.25 -16.23
C GLU A 64 -4.84 -4.68 -15.64
N LEU A 65 -3.68 -5.28 -15.37
CA LEU A 65 -3.52 -6.68 -15.03
C LEU A 65 -3.10 -6.89 -13.59
N SER A 66 -3.75 -7.82 -12.90
CA SER A 66 -3.35 -8.26 -11.57
C SER A 66 -2.10 -9.14 -11.64
N LEU A 67 -1.03 -8.75 -10.93
CA LEU A 67 0.18 -9.55 -10.80
C LEU A 67 -0.12 -10.94 -10.24
N PHE A 68 -1.06 -11.07 -9.31
CA PHE A 68 -1.45 -12.35 -8.71
C PHE A 68 -2.33 -13.22 -9.61
N GLU A 69 -2.88 -12.66 -10.69
CA GLU A 69 -3.50 -13.44 -11.76
C GLU A 69 -2.44 -13.99 -12.71
N LEU A 70 -1.42 -13.17 -13.01
CA LEU A 70 -0.30 -13.53 -13.88
C LEU A 70 0.69 -14.51 -13.21
N VAL A 71 0.88 -14.40 -11.89
CA VAL A 71 1.87 -15.16 -11.12
C VAL A 71 1.21 -15.77 -9.90
N LYS A 72 1.11 -17.10 -9.90
CA LYS A 72 0.53 -17.87 -8.77
C LYS A 72 1.52 -18.25 -7.68
N ARG A 73 2.83 -18.13 -7.96
CA ARG A 73 3.88 -18.46 -7.00
C ARG A 73 4.35 -17.24 -6.22
N GLU A 74 4.38 -17.36 -4.91
CA GLU A 74 4.71 -16.25 -4.00
C GLU A 74 6.19 -15.83 -4.07
N ASP A 75 7.10 -16.76 -4.33
CA ASP A 75 8.53 -16.48 -4.50
C ASP A 75 8.81 -15.63 -5.74
N VAL A 76 8.16 -15.95 -6.87
CA VAL A 76 8.27 -15.16 -8.12
C VAL A 76 7.62 -13.79 -7.95
N ALA A 77 6.44 -13.70 -7.33
CA ALA A 77 5.78 -12.43 -7.07
C ALA A 77 6.65 -11.53 -6.18
N SER A 78 7.22 -12.09 -5.11
CA SER A 78 8.16 -11.38 -4.23
C SER A 78 9.38 -10.86 -4.96
N PHE A 79 9.97 -11.68 -5.84
CA PHE A 79 11.09 -11.26 -6.66
C PHE A 79 10.75 -10.10 -7.63
N ILE A 80 9.53 -10.10 -8.19
CA ILE A 80 9.03 -8.99 -9.01
C ILE A 80 8.86 -7.71 -8.18
N PHE A 81 8.29 -7.80 -6.97
CA PHE A 81 8.17 -6.65 -6.07
C PHE A 81 9.53 -6.08 -5.65
N GLU A 82 10.55 -6.91 -5.44
CA GLU A 82 11.91 -6.42 -5.21
C GLU A 82 12.45 -5.61 -6.39
N ARG A 83 12.20 -6.07 -7.63
CA ARG A 83 12.60 -5.30 -8.82
C ARG A 83 11.80 -4.02 -8.95
N ALA A 84 10.52 -4.03 -8.61
CA ALA A 84 9.69 -2.83 -8.55
C ALA A 84 10.25 -1.80 -7.55
N ARG A 85 10.76 -2.26 -6.39
CA ARG A 85 11.39 -1.38 -5.40
C ARG A 85 12.58 -0.62 -6.00
N GLY A 86 13.53 -1.33 -6.61
CA GLY A 86 14.68 -0.71 -7.27
C GLY A 86 14.27 0.23 -8.41
N TYR A 87 13.30 -0.19 -9.22
CA TYR A 87 12.76 0.60 -10.34
C TYR A 87 12.24 1.99 -9.92
N PHE A 88 11.54 2.07 -8.79
CA PHE A 88 11.03 3.35 -8.28
C PHE A 88 12.09 4.18 -7.54
N GLN A 89 13.02 3.53 -6.84
CA GLN A 89 14.14 4.22 -6.18
C GLN A 89 15.06 4.91 -7.19
N GLU A 90 15.38 4.24 -8.29
CA GLU A 90 16.14 4.83 -9.42
C GLU A 90 15.42 6.03 -10.07
N ARG A 91 14.10 6.13 -9.90
CA ARG A 91 13.27 7.25 -10.37
C ARG A 91 13.09 8.36 -9.33
N GLY A 92 13.85 8.31 -8.24
CA GLY A 92 13.92 9.36 -7.23
C GLY A 92 12.86 9.26 -6.13
N TYR A 93 12.19 8.11 -5.98
CA TYR A 93 11.41 7.83 -4.77
C TYR A 93 12.32 7.35 -3.64
N SER A 94 12.09 7.83 -2.42
CA SER A 94 12.84 7.38 -1.25
C SER A 94 12.51 5.94 -0.91
N ALA A 95 13.42 5.24 -0.24
CA ALA A 95 13.16 3.87 0.20
C ALA A 95 11.91 3.77 1.10
N VAL A 96 11.66 4.81 1.90
CA VAL A 96 10.49 4.90 2.79
C VAL A 96 9.19 5.05 1.99
N GLU A 97 9.13 5.95 1.00
CA GLU A 97 7.96 6.11 0.12
C GLU A 97 7.62 4.82 -0.62
N VAL A 98 8.65 4.16 -1.18
CA VAL A 98 8.49 2.92 -1.93
C VAL A 98 8.02 1.78 -1.03
N ASP A 99 8.61 1.66 0.15
CA ASP A 99 8.26 0.60 1.10
C ASP A 99 6.85 0.79 1.69
N ALA A 100 6.41 2.04 1.90
CA ALA A 100 5.04 2.36 2.33
C ALA A 100 3.98 1.83 1.33
N VAL A 101 4.23 1.94 0.03
CA VAL A 101 3.28 1.45 -0.99
C VAL A 101 3.44 -0.05 -1.24
N LEU A 102 4.67 -0.51 -1.50
CA LEU A 102 4.89 -1.89 -1.97
C LEU A 102 4.72 -2.94 -0.86
N SER A 103 4.79 -2.59 0.42
CA SER A 103 4.51 -3.55 1.50
C SER A 103 3.05 -3.97 1.56
N LEU A 104 2.14 -3.17 1.00
CA LEU A 104 0.73 -3.56 0.83
C LEU A 104 0.54 -4.56 -0.31
N ARG A 105 1.60 -4.87 -1.08
CA ARG A 105 1.56 -5.85 -2.17
C ARG A 105 0.45 -5.56 -3.18
N PRO A 106 0.39 -4.35 -3.77
CA PRO A 106 -0.69 -3.97 -4.69
C PRO A 106 -0.76 -4.92 -5.88
N ALA A 107 -1.95 -5.46 -6.15
CA ALA A 107 -2.17 -6.37 -7.27
C ALA A 107 -1.88 -5.72 -8.63
N ARG A 108 -2.20 -4.43 -8.74
CA ARG A 108 -2.10 -3.63 -9.97
C ARG A 108 -0.87 -2.72 -9.91
N LEU A 109 0.22 -3.14 -10.55
CA LEU A 109 1.48 -2.39 -10.52
C LEU A 109 1.38 -1.06 -11.31
N ASP A 110 0.52 -0.99 -12.32
CA ASP A 110 0.23 0.22 -13.10
C ASP A 110 -0.30 1.39 -12.25
N LEU A 111 -0.91 1.09 -11.10
CA LEU A 111 -1.45 2.11 -10.18
C LEU A 111 -0.39 2.65 -9.20
N VAL A 112 0.72 1.93 -8.99
CA VAL A 112 1.77 2.28 -8.02
C VAL A 112 2.37 3.67 -8.24
N PRO A 113 2.64 4.14 -9.48
CA PRO A 113 3.10 5.51 -9.70
C PRO A 113 2.17 6.58 -9.11
N ARG A 114 0.85 6.41 -9.24
CA ARG A 114 -0.14 7.34 -8.67
C ARG A 114 -0.19 7.25 -7.16
N GLN A 115 -0.07 6.05 -6.59
CA GLN A 115 0.01 5.84 -5.15
C GLN A 115 1.25 6.51 -4.56
N LEU A 116 2.42 6.34 -5.18
CA LEU A 116 3.67 6.98 -4.76
C LEU A 116 3.60 8.50 -4.84
N GLN A 117 3.00 9.05 -5.90
CA GLN A 117 2.77 10.49 -6.00
C GLN A 117 1.87 11.00 -4.86
N ALA A 118 0.82 10.26 -4.52
CA ALA A 118 -0.06 10.60 -3.41
C ALA A 118 0.67 10.54 -2.06
N VAL A 119 1.46 9.50 -1.82
CA VAL A 119 2.29 9.36 -0.61
C VAL A 119 3.27 10.53 -0.49
N ARG A 120 3.97 10.87 -1.57
CA ARG A 120 4.87 12.03 -1.59
C ARG A 120 4.16 13.33 -1.25
N ALA A 121 2.99 13.56 -1.87
CA ALA A 121 2.20 14.75 -1.62
C ALA A 121 1.71 14.81 -0.17
N PHE A 122 1.27 13.67 0.39
CA PHE A 122 0.89 13.54 1.79
C PHE A 122 2.07 13.81 2.73
N SER A 123 3.23 13.19 2.50
CA SER A 123 4.43 13.37 3.33
C SER A 123 4.95 14.82 3.37
N ALA A 124 4.63 15.64 2.37
CA ALA A 124 4.95 17.06 2.36
C ALA A 124 3.98 17.92 3.21
N MET A 125 2.88 17.36 3.70
CA MET A 125 1.89 18.07 4.50
C MET A 125 2.32 18.18 5.98
N PRO A 126 2.03 19.32 6.66
CA PRO A 126 2.31 19.47 8.09
C PRO A 126 1.66 18.40 8.99
N GLU A 127 0.52 17.86 8.55
CA GLU A 127 -0.25 16.86 9.26
C GLU A 127 0.37 15.45 9.21
N ALA A 128 1.26 15.20 8.26
CA ALA A 128 1.71 13.84 7.91
C ALA A 128 2.41 13.12 9.06
N GLU A 129 3.29 13.82 9.78
CA GLU A 129 4.08 13.23 10.88
C GLU A 129 3.18 12.77 12.04
N SER A 130 2.23 13.62 12.47
CA SER A 130 1.27 13.28 13.51
C SER A 130 0.38 12.10 13.08
N LEU A 131 -0.14 12.13 11.86
CA LEU A 131 -1.02 11.06 11.37
C LEU A 131 -0.30 9.74 11.14
N ALA A 132 0.95 9.76 10.67
CA ALA A 132 1.77 8.56 10.52
C ALA A 132 2.08 7.95 11.90
N ALA A 133 2.45 8.77 12.88
CA ALA A 133 2.69 8.33 14.26
C ALA A 133 1.43 7.76 14.91
N ALA A 134 0.28 8.43 14.73
CA ALA A 134 -1.01 7.92 15.18
C ALA A 134 -1.35 6.58 14.51
N ASN A 135 -1.17 6.45 13.20
CA ASN A 135 -1.42 5.20 12.48
C ASN A 135 -0.52 4.05 12.99
N LYS A 136 0.77 4.32 13.26
CA LYS A 136 1.70 3.37 13.89
C LYS A 136 1.22 2.97 15.29
N ARG A 137 0.76 3.92 16.10
CA ARG A 137 0.18 3.67 17.43
C ARG A 137 -1.07 2.79 17.33
N ILE A 138 -1.97 3.08 16.40
CA ILE A 138 -3.16 2.24 16.16
C ILE A 138 -2.75 0.82 15.79
N GLY A 139 -1.82 0.65 14.84
CA GLY A 139 -1.32 -0.67 14.44
C GLY A 139 -0.75 -1.47 15.62
N ASN A 140 -0.02 -0.82 16.54
CA ASN A 140 0.50 -1.48 17.75
C ASN A 140 -0.61 -1.89 18.72
N ILE A 141 -1.62 -1.05 18.93
CA ILE A 141 -2.80 -1.38 19.74
C ILE A 141 -3.54 -2.58 19.15
N LEU A 142 -3.76 -2.59 17.84
CA LEU A 142 -4.46 -3.69 17.16
C LEU A 142 -3.70 -5.01 17.24
N LYS A 143 -2.35 -4.98 17.22
CA LYS A 143 -1.52 -6.18 17.42
C LYS A 143 -1.57 -6.73 18.85
N GLN A 144 -1.81 -5.87 19.85
CA GLN A 144 -1.93 -6.26 21.25
C GLN A 144 -3.34 -6.75 21.60
N ALA A 145 -4.34 -6.42 20.78
CA ALA A 145 -5.71 -6.86 20.97
C ALA A 145 -5.86 -8.35 20.64
N GLU A 146 -6.55 -9.10 21.51
CA GLU A 146 -6.88 -10.51 21.25
C GLU A 146 -7.79 -10.66 20.02
N THR A 147 -8.73 -9.72 19.86
CA THR A 147 -9.68 -9.68 18.75
C THR A 147 -9.90 -8.23 18.30
N VAL A 148 -10.13 -8.05 17.00
CA VAL A 148 -10.52 -6.75 16.41
C VAL A 148 -11.94 -6.90 15.87
N PRO A 149 -12.97 -6.44 16.60
CA PRO A 149 -14.34 -6.52 16.12
C PRO A 149 -14.53 -5.73 14.82
N PRO A 150 -15.37 -6.21 13.88
CA PRO A 150 -15.70 -5.43 12.70
C PRO A 150 -16.63 -4.26 13.07
N GLY A 151 -16.25 -3.06 12.65
CA GLY A 151 -17.07 -1.86 12.85
C GLY A 151 -17.08 -1.35 14.29
N PHE A 152 -18.04 -0.46 14.58
CA PHE A 152 -18.21 0.18 15.88
C PHE A 152 -19.65 0.68 16.06
N ASP A 153 -20.05 0.84 17.31
CA ASP A 153 -21.32 1.39 17.75
C ASP A 153 -21.11 2.75 18.43
N ILE A 154 -21.77 3.78 17.91
CA ILE A 154 -21.73 5.14 18.46
C ILE A 154 -22.37 5.19 19.86
N ALA A 155 -23.32 4.31 20.16
CA ALA A 155 -23.96 4.25 21.48
C ALA A 155 -22.99 3.79 22.59
N LEU A 156 -21.95 3.04 22.23
CA LEU A 156 -20.90 2.58 23.14
C LEU A 156 -19.72 3.57 23.24
N MET A 157 -19.77 4.70 22.53
CA MET A 157 -18.82 5.80 22.68
C MET A 157 -19.26 6.68 23.86
N VAL A 158 -18.38 6.86 24.83
CA VAL A 158 -18.60 7.59 26.08
C VAL A 158 -18.13 9.03 25.95
N LEU A 159 -16.88 9.22 25.51
CA LEU A 159 -16.20 10.52 25.50
C LEU A 159 -16.59 11.35 24.27
N PRO A 160 -16.62 12.69 24.38
CA PRO A 160 -16.93 13.55 23.25
C PRO A 160 -15.87 13.46 22.14
N GLU A 161 -14.61 13.20 22.47
CA GLU A 161 -13.51 13.13 21.50
C GLU A 161 -13.61 11.93 20.56
N GLU A 162 -14.00 10.75 21.06
CA GLU A 162 -14.24 9.58 20.21
C GLU A 162 -15.46 9.77 19.31
N LYS A 163 -16.53 10.41 19.82
CA LYS A 163 -17.70 10.76 19.00
C LYS A 163 -17.35 11.78 17.91
N ALA A 164 -16.55 12.79 18.25
CA ALA A 164 -16.10 13.81 17.31
C ALA A 164 -15.26 13.18 16.19
N LEU A 165 -14.28 12.34 16.54
CA LEU A 165 -13.47 11.63 15.56
C LEU A 165 -14.31 10.69 14.67
N ALA A 166 -15.22 9.91 15.26
CA ALA A 166 -16.11 9.02 14.52
C ALA A 166 -17.04 9.78 13.56
N SER A 167 -17.58 10.93 13.99
CA SER A 167 -18.43 11.80 13.16
C SER A 167 -17.66 12.37 11.97
N THR A 168 -16.49 12.98 12.22
CA THR A 168 -15.64 13.54 11.16
C THR A 168 -15.21 12.45 10.18
N PHE A 169 -14.80 11.29 10.68
CA PHE A 169 -14.42 10.15 9.84
C PHE A 169 -15.57 9.69 8.95
N LYS A 170 -16.78 9.55 9.50
CA LYS A 170 -17.99 9.16 8.73
C LYS A 170 -18.36 10.19 7.66
N GLN A 171 -18.16 11.48 7.91
CA GLN A 171 -18.42 12.55 6.93
C GLN A 171 -17.41 12.55 5.78
N LEU A 172 -16.15 12.21 6.05
CA LEU A 172 -15.09 12.14 5.03
C LEU A 172 -15.19 10.88 4.16
N GLN A 173 -15.71 9.79 4.71
CA GLN A 173 -15.69 8.47 4.07
C GLN A 173 -16.26 8.45 2.65
N PRO A 174 -17.42 9.07 2.33
CA PRO A 174 -17.94 9.10 0.95
C PRO A 174 -17.01 9.80 -0.03
N ASN A 175 -16.32 10.86 0.40
CA ASN A 175 -15.38 11.62 -0.43
C ASN A 175 -14.09 10.82 -0.65
N VAL A 176 -13.59 10.17 0.39
CA VAL A 176 -12.44 9.25 0.28
C VAL A 176 -12.77 8.09 -0.66
N ASP A 177 -13.94 7.47 -0.53
CA ASP A 177 -14.40 6.39 -1.41
C ASP A 177 -14.61 6.86 -2.85
N GLY A 178 -15.12 8.09 -3.05
CA GLY A 178 -15.21 8.73 -4.35
C GLY A 178 -13.84 8.88 -5.01
N ALA A 179 -12.89 9.48 -4.30
CA ALA A 179 -11.53 9.69 -4.78
C ALA A 179 -10.79 8.38 -5.10
N LEU A 180 -10.98 7.34 -4.27
CA LEU A 180 -10.41 6.02 -4.52
C LEU A 180 -11.00 5.36 -5.77
N ARG A 181 -12.31 5.49 -6.02
CA ARG A 181 -12.95 4.98 -7.24
C ARG A 181 -12.49 5.70 -8.50
N SER A 182 -12.20 7.00 -8.42
CA SER A 182 -11.64 7.77 -9.53
C SER A 182 -10.12 7.65 -9.65
N LEU A 183 -9.47 6.81 -8.84
CA LEU A 183 -8.02 6.64 -8.78
C LEU A 183 -7.26 7.93 -8.43
N ASP A 184 -7.91 8.88 -7.78
CA ASP A 184 -7.33 10.12 -7.24
C ASP A 184 -6.85 9.89 -5.80
N TYR A 185 -5.74 9.16 -5.69
CA TYR A 185 -5.13 8.84 -4.40
C TYR A 185 -4.65 10.08 -3.64
N THR A 186 -4.26 11.14 -4.36
CA THR A 186 -3.80 12.39 -3.73
C THR A 186 -4.97 13.09 -3.03
N ALA A 187 -6.13 13.20 -3.68
CA ALA A 187 -7.32 13.75 -3.04
C ALA A 187 -7.74 12.91 -1.83
N ALA A 188 -7.72 11.57 -1.93
CA ALA A 188 -8.05 10.68 -0.82
C ALA A 188 -7.16 10.91 0.41
N LEU A 189 -5.83 10.94 0.25
CA LEU A 189 -4.91 11.19 1.36
C LEU A 189 -5.04 12.61 1.93
N LYS A 190 -5.28 13.63 1.09
CA LYS A 190 -5.54 15.01 1.57
C LYS A 190 -6.80 15.10 2.43
N GLN A 191 -7.87 14.39 2.05
CA GLN A 191 -9.09 14.32 2.87
C GLN A 191 -8.81 13.68 4.22
N LEU A 192 -8.06 12.57 4.23
CA LEU A 192 -7.65 11.90 5.47
C LEU A 192 -6.71 12.77 6.33
N ALA A 193 -5.92 13.67 5.73
CA ALA A 193 -5.07 14.59 6.47
C ALA A 193 -5.85 15.52 7.43
N SER A 194 -7.11 15.83 7.10
CA SER A 194 -7.98 16.63 7.97
C SER A 194 -8.32 15.95 9.31
N LEU A 195 -8.07 14.64 9.44
CA LEU A 195 -8.28 13.88 10.67
C LEU A 195 -7.23 14.17 11.75
N LYS A 196 -6.16 14.93 11.46
CA LYS A 196 -5.08 15.20 12.43
C LYS A 196 -5.62 15.67 13.78
N ALA A 197 -6.39 16.76 13.79
CA ALA A 197 -6.88 17.36 15.03
C ALA A 197 -7.78 16.40 15.85
N PRO A 198 -8.81 15.74 15.28
CA PRO A 198 -9.63 14.80 16.05
C PRO A 198 -8.87 13.53 16.45
N VAL A 199 -7.87 13.08 15.68
CA VAL A 199 -7.01 11.94 16.04
C VAL A 199 -6.12 12.28 17.23
N ASP A 200 -5.49 13.45 17.23
CA ASP A 200 -4.67 13.93 18.35
C ASP A 200 -5.54 14.03 19.62
N ALA A 201 -6.72 14.65 19.52
CA ALA A 201 -7.64 14.80 20.66
C ALA A 201 -8.13 13.45 21.20
N PHE A 202 -8.41 12.48 20.33
CA PHE A 202 -8.73 11.11 20.73
C PHE A 202 -7.60 10.51 21.55
N PHE A 203 -6.36 10.61 21.07
CA PHE A 203 -5.23 9.96 21.72
C PHE A 203 -4.71 10.65 22.97
N ASP A 204 -5.03 11.93 23.15
CA ASP A 204 -4.78 12.71 24.36
C ASP A 204 -5.75 12.36 25.50
N LYS A 205 -7.04 12.17 25.17
CA LYS A 205 -8.10 12.05 26.20
C LYS A 205 -8.75 10.68 26.31
N VAL A 206 -8.67 9.84 25.29
CA VAL A 206 -9.34 8.53 25.24
C VAL A 206 -8.36 7.41 25.56
N MET A 207 -8.60 6.73 26.68
CA MET A 207 -7.89 5.51 27.02
C MET A 207 -8.52 4.30 26.31
N VAL A 208 -7.84 3.76 25.29
CA VAL A 208 -8.37 2.66 24.47
C VAL A 208 -8.58 1.38 25.28
N MET A 209 -7.67 1.06 26.20
CA MET A 209 -7.74 -0.10 27.08
C MET A 209 -8.66 0.18 28.28
N ASP A 210 -9.95 0.34 28.00
CA ASP A 210 -10.98 0.60 29.01
C ASP A 210 -11.19 -0.59 29.95
N LYS A 211 -11.68 -0.30 31.16
CA LYS A 211 -12.08 -1.30 32.16
C LYS A 211 -13.37 -2.02 31.73
N ASP A 212 -14.28 -1.31 31.06
CA ASP A 212 -15.47 -1.93 30.48
C ASP A 212 -15.07 -2.68 29.19
N PRO A 213 -15.21 -4.02 29.15
CA PRO A 213 -14.84 -4.81 27.99
C PRO A 213 -15.65 -4.44 26.74
N ARG A 214 -16.89 -3.96 26.87
CA ARG A 214 -17.73 -3.55 25.73
C ARG A 214 -17.22 -2.26 25.10
N VAL A 215 -16.87 -1.27 25.93
CA VAL A 215 -16.31 0.01 25.45
C VAL A 215 -14.93 -0.22 24.85
N ARG A 216 -14.08 -1.04 25.48
CA ARG A 216 -12.77 -1.42 24.95
C ARG A 216 -12.89 -2.08 23.58
N ALA A 217 -13.75 -3.10 23.44
CA ALA A 217 -13.98 -3.79 22.17
C ALA A 217 -14.47 -2.82 21.08
N ASN A 218 -15.38 -1.90 21.43
CA ASN A 218 -15.89 -0.89 20.52
C ASN A 218 -14.79 0.07 20.01
N ARG A 219 -13.94 0.57 20.92
CA ARG A 219 -12.80 1.43 20.57
C ARG A 219 -11.80 0.70 19.67
N ILE A 220 -11.51 -0.57 19.95
CA ILE A 220 -10.63 -1.39 19.10
C ILE A 220 -11.24 -1.58 17.71
N GLY A 221 -12.53 -1.89 17.60
CA GLY A 221 -13.21 -2.02 16.30
C GLY A 221 -13.26 -0.70 15.51
N PHE A 222 -13.47 0.42 16.19
CA PHE A 222 -13.37 1.74 15.58
C PHE A 222 -11.97 2.02 15.03
N LEU A 223 -10.94 1.80 15.86
CA LEU A 223 -9.54 1.96 15.44
C LEU A 223 -9.15 1.01 14.30
N GLY A 224 -9.66 -0.21 14.29
CA GLY A 224 -9.50 -1.15 13.18
C GLY A 224 -10.09 -0.62 11.87
N THR A 225 -11.29 -0.04 11.94
CA THR A 225 -11.96 0.58 10.77
C THR A 225 -11.20 1.80 10.25
N LEU A 226 -10.75 2.67 11.16
CA LEU A 226 -9.96 3.85 10.84
C LEU A 226 -8.61 3.46 10.20
N HIS A 227 -7.87 2.56 10.84
CA HIS A 227 -6.59 2.04 10.34
C HIS A 227 -6.75 1.37 8.98
N GLY A 228 -7.78 0.54 8.81
CA GLY A 228 -8.07 -0.10 7.53
C GLY A 228 -8.29 0.92 6.41
N THR A 229 -8.98 2.02 6.71
CA THR A 229 -9.25 3.08 5.72
C THR A 229 -8.01 3.92 5.41
N MET A 230 -7.23 4.28 6.44
CA MET A 230 -6.00 5.06 6.28
C MET A 230 -4.94 4.32 5.46
N ASN A 231 -4.91 2.99 5.53
CA ASN A 231 -3.91 2.16 4.84
C ASN A 231 -4.39 1.53 3.52
N ARG A 232 -5.42 2.09 2.86
CA ARG A 232 -5.89 1.61 1.54
C ARG A 232 -4.95 1.95 0.39
N ILE A 233 -4.11 2.98 0.56
CA ILE A 233 -3.20 3.49 -0.49
C ILE A 233 -1.76 3.10 -0.19
N ALA A 234 -1.34 3.26 1.05
CA ALA A 234 0.00 2.98 1.54
C ALA A 234 -0.05 2.66 3.04
N ASP A 235 0.92 1.90 3.53
CA ASP A 235 1.16 1.72 4.96
C ASP A 235 1.73 3.03 5.54
N LEU A 236 0.84 3.87 6.06
CA LEU A 236 1.22 5.18 6.59
C LEU A 236 2.09 5.06 7.85
N SER A 237 2.10 3.90 8.52
CA SER A 237 2.95 3.71 9.71
C SER A 237 4.44 3.75 9.37
N LYS A 238 4.80 3.43 8.12
CA LYS A 238 6.18 3.48 7.62
C LYS A 238 6.69 4.89 7.34
N LEU A 239 5.78 5.86 7.25
CA LEU A 239 6.11 7.27 7.07
C LEU A 239 6.41 7.97 8.41
N ALA A 240 6.14 7.30 9.53
CA ALA A 240 6.49 7.79 10.85
C ALA A 240 8.00 7.67 11.06
N LYS A 241 8.60 8.69 11.68
CA LYS A 241 10.00 8.63 12.11
C LYS A 241 10.22 7.57 13.21
#